data_AF-A0A482IUA0-F1
#
_entry.id   AF-A0A482IUA0-F1
#
_cell.length_a   1.000
_cell.length_b   1.000
_cell.length_c   1.000
_cell.angle_alpha   90.00
_cell.angle_beta   90.00
_cell.angle_gamma   90.00
#
_symmetry.space_group_name_H-M   'P 1'
#
loop_
_entity.id
_entity.type
_entity.pdbx_description
1 polymer ?
#
loop_
_entity_poly.entity_id
_entity_poly.type
_entity_poly.pdbx_seq_one_letter_code
_entity_poly.pdbx_strand_id
1 'polypeptide(L)' 'MCLSHAPVQRQVLRDVFGVEPAAGEWKAEAWPDYPAPIIRAAEDGSRETVLGQFGLIPAYR' A
#
# COMPACT_ATOMS: atom_id res chain seq x y z
N MET A 1 -17.46 2.37 -8.84
CA MET A 1 -16.36 1.44 -8.55
C MET A 1 -15.09 2.13 -9.01
N CYS A 2 -14.13 2.40 -8.12
CA CYS A 2 -12.87 3.05 -8.52
C CYS A 2 -11.92 1.98 -9.07
N LEU A 3 -11.48 2.13 -10.33
CA LEU A 3 -10.59 1.15 -10.99
C LEU A 3 -9.14 1.61 -11.03
N SER A 4 -8.87 2.91 -10.91
CA SER A 4 -7.50 3.42 -10.81
C SER A 4 -7.40 4.58 -9.83
N HIS A 5 -6.22 4.74 -9.24
CA HIS A 5 -5.91 5.86 -8.37
C HIS A 5 -4.40 6.14 -8.39
N ALA A 6 -4.00 7.36 -8.00
CA ALA A 6 -2.60 7.68 -7.75
C ALA A 6 -2.21 7.22 -6.34
N PRO A 7 -1.28 6.27 -6.18
CA PRO A 7 -0.85 5.83 -4.86
C PRO A 7 -0.14 6.95 -4.10
N VAL A 8 -0.15 6.84 -2.77
CA VAL A 8 0.48 7.83 -1.89
C VAL A 8 1.98 7.95 -2.18
N GLN A 9 2.48 9.18 -2.14
CA GLN A 9 3.90 9.47 -2.31
C GLN A 9 4.70 9.06 -1.07
N ARG A 10 5.95 8.65 -1.29
CA ARG A 10 6.88 8.23 -0.22
C ARG A 10 7.03 9.27 0.88
N GLN A 11 7.05 10.55 0.51
CA GLN A 11 7.18 11.63 1.49
C GLN A 11 5.93 11.77 2.38
N VAL A 12 4.73 11.63 1.80
CA VAL A 12 3.47 11.70 2.55
C VAL A 12 3.33 10.55 3.54
N LEU A 13 3.85 9.36 3.22
CA LEU A 13 3.92 8.22 4.16
C LEU A 13 4.68 8.59 5.44
N ARG A 14 5.80 9.30 5.32
CA ARG A 14 6.58 9.77 6.48
C ARG A 14 5.88 10.93 7.18
N ASP A 15 5.56 11.98 6.42
CA ASP A 15 5.21 13.29 6.98
C ASP A 15 3.79 13.29 7.56
N VAL A 16 2.87 12.51 7.00
CA VAL A 16 1.45 12.48 7.42
C VAL A 16 1.13 11.23 8.23
N PHE A 17 1.63 10.07 7.79
CA PHE A 17 1.27 8.79 8.43
C PHE A 17 2.30 8.32 9.46
N GLY A 18 3.49 8.92 9.49
CA GLY A 18 4.57 8.57 10.41
C GLY A 18 5.11 7.16 10.19
N VAL A 19 5.03 6.66 8.96
CA VAL A 19 5.48 5.31 8.59
C VAL A 19 6.56 5.36 7.52
N GLU A 20 7.51 4.45 7.62
CA GLU A 20 8.51 4.28 6.59
C GLU A 20 7.85 3.73 5.31
N PRO A 21 8.19 4.25 4.11
CA PRO A 21 7.70 3.71 2.86
C PRO A 21 8.12 2.26 2.66
N ALA A 22 7.23 1.46 2.10
CA ALA A 22 7.51 0.06 1.80
C ALA A 22 8.75 -0.08 0.89
N ALA A 23 9.55 -1.11 1.15
CA ALA A 23 10.64 -1.49 0.26
C ALA A 23 10.05 -1.96 -1.09
N GLY A 24 10.46 -1.29 -2.17
CA GLY A 24 10.01 -1.59 -3.53
C GLY A 24 9.46 -0.37 -4.28
N GLU A 25 9.10 -0.59 -5.53
CA GLU A 25 8.56 0.43 -6.40
C GLU A 25 7.09 0.16 -6.69
N TRP A 26 6.32 1.24 -6.80
CA TRP A 26 4.95 1.22 -7.28
C TRP A 26 4.77 2.30 -8.32
N LYS A 27 3.83 2.07 -9.24
CA LYS A 27 3.55 3.00 -10.33
C LYS A 27 2.88 4.26 -9.78
N ALA A 28 3.04 5.37 -10.50
CA ALA A 28 2.36 6.62 -10.20
C ALA A 28 0.82 6.50 -10.31
N GLU A 29 0.34 5.51 -11.06
CA GLU A 29 -1.06 5.12 -11.12
C GLU A 29 -1.19 3.60 -10.87
N ALA A 30 -2.01 3.23 -9.89
CA ALA A 30 -2.34 1.85 -9.58
C ALA A 30 -3.62 1.43 -10.32
N TRP A 31 -3.55 0.24 -10.92
CA TRP A 31 -4.63 -0.46 -11.59
C TRP A 31 -4.84 -1.82 -10.91
N PRO A 32 -5.97 -2.52 -11.13
CA PRO A 32 -6.20 -3.82 -10.54
C PRO A 32 -5.02 -4.76 -10.83
N ASP A 33 -4.67 -5.58 -9.84
CA ASP A 33 -3.53 -6.51 -9.85
C ASP A 33 -2.13 -5.87 -9.81
N TYR A 34 -2.00 -4.54 -9.76
CA TYR A 34 -0.70 -3.90 -9.54
C TYR A 34 -0.33 -3.89 -8.05
N PRO A 35 0.97 -3.96 -7.72
CA PRO A 35 1.43 -3.70 -6.37
C PRO A 35 1.22 -2.22 -6.03
N ALA A 36 0.60 -1.97 -4.87
CA ALA A 36 0.39 -0.65 -4.32
C ALA A 36 0.74 -0.65 -2.82
N PRO A 37 1.24 0.48 -2.27
CA PRO A 37 1.52 0.60 -0.84
C PRO A 37 0.21 0.58 -0.05
N ILE A 38 0.17 -0.23 1.00
CA ILE A 38 -0.90 -0.24 2.01
C ILE A 38 -0.29 0.00 3.39
N ILE A 39 -1.02 0.72 4.24
CA ILE A 39 -0.69 0.90 5.65
C ILE A 39 -1.51 -0.11 6.45
N ARG A 40 -0.86 -0.91 7.28
CA ARG A 40 -1.51 -1.87 8.17
C ARG A 40 -0.93 -1.81 9.57
N ALA A 41 -1.61 -2.44 10.52
CA ALA A 41 -1.03 -2.71 11.83
C ALA A 41 -0.04 -3.87 11.72
N ALA A 42 1.17 -3.68 12.24
CA ALA A 42 2.14 -4.72 12.49
C ALA A 42 1.72 -5.58 13.70
N GLU A 43 2.42 -6.69 13.93
CA GLU A 43 2.13 -7.61 15.04
C GLU A 43 2.26 -6.93 16.42
N ASP A 44 3.14 -5.94 16.55
CA ASP A 44 3.34 -5.15 17.77
C ASP A 44 2.34 -3.99 17.92
N GLY A 45 1.39 -3.84 16.98
CA GLY A 45 0.40 -2.77 16.97
C GLY A 45 0.90 -1.43 16.40
N SER A 46 2.18 -1.33 16.03
CA SER A 46 2.69 -0.18 15.28
C SER A 46 2.12 -0.15 13.86
N ARG A 47 2.18 1.01 13.20
CA ARG A 47 1.81 1.09 11.78
C ARG A 47 3.03 0.76 10.92
N GLU A 48 2.82 -0.06 9.90
CA GLU A 48 3.83 -0.33 8.88
C GLU A 48 3.25 -0.14 7.48
N THR A 49 4.11 0.19 6.53
CA THR A 49 3.75 0.20 5.11
C THR A 49 4.31 -1.03 4.44
N VAL A 50 3.47 -1.76 3.70
CA VAL A 50 3.88 -2.90 2.88
C VAL A 50 3.34 -2.76 1.46
N LEU A 51 3.92 -3.49 0.51
CA LEU A 51 3.32 -3.63 -0.82
C LEU A 51 2.31 -4.77 -0.83
N GLY A 52 1.10 -4.48 -1.31
CA GLY A 52 0.05 -5.46 -1.53
C GLY A 52 -0.52 -5.34 -2.94
N GLN A 53 -1.14 -6.42 -3.44
CA GLN A 53 -1.84 -6.39 -4.72
C GLN A 53 -3.13 -5.57 -4.60
N PHE A 54 -3.41 -4.71 -5.58
CA PHE A 54 -4.70 -4.04 -5.68
C PHE A 54 -5.79 -5.01 -6.16
N GLY A 55 -6.27 -5.83 -5.22
CA GLY A 55 -7.25 -6.87 -5.43
C GLY A 55 -7.13 -7.93 -4.33
N LEU A 56 -8.23 -8.21 -3.62
CA LEU A 56 -8.23 -9.24 -2.58
C LEU A 56 -8.39 -10.62 -3.22
N ILE A 57 -7.47 -11.54 -2.89
CA ILE A 57 -7.58 -12.96 -3.23
C ILE A 57 -8.12 -13.69 -2.01
N PRO A 58 -9.27 -14.40 -2.11
CA PRO A 58 -9.79 -15.16 -0.98
C PRO A 58 -8.84 -16.27 -0.56
N ALA A 59 -8.58 -16.40 0.75
CA ALA A 59 -7.63 -17.37 1.29
C ALA A 59 -8.07 -18.84 1.19
N TYR A 60 -9.32 -19.09 0.83
CA TYR A 60 -9.86 -20.44 0.62
C TYR A 60 -9.67 -20.96 -0.81
N ARG A 61 -9.06 -20.18 -1.70
CA ARG A 61 -8.68 -20.63 -3.04
C ARG A 61 -7.47 -21.54 -3.01
#